data_AF-A0A9E3U4U3-F1
#
_entry.id   AF-A0A9E3U4U3-F1
#
_cell.length_a   1.000
_cell.length_b   1.000
_cell.length_c   1.000
_cell.angle_alpha   90.00
_cell.angle_beta   90.00
_cell.angle_gamma   90.00
#
_symmetry.space_group_name_H-M   'P 1'
#
loop_
_entity.id
_entity.type
_entity.pdbx_description
1 polymer ?
#
loop_
_entity_poly.entity_id
_entity_poly.type
_entity_poly.pdbx_seq_one_letter_code
_entity_poly.pdbx_strand_id
1 'polypeptide(L)'
;MSDPPEDAPASLQNLKNLVWALVLGLMVLVLVVSTARGRGPRDAAAAETDPPPGELTPVPMSVEPTGPTKPPTVFASVFNTAAPRSSLTRDEEKAIVTRARLELDKVTIYDATWAQTSSYPMGDVPENRGACTDVVVRSLREIGVDLQELVHDDIVRDMGAYGLTSIDANIDHRRVSTMFTFFQRNALSLNTDIRDKASFRPGDILFIAWQWSRLAMPEHAGIVSDRIGPRGFPLIIENGGPFPVERDSMGKGKIVGHFRALRKP
;
A
#
# COMPACT_ATOMS: atom_id res chain seq x y z
N MET A 1 -33.80 -48.49 -26.89
CA MET A 1 -32.69 -47.88 -27.65
C MET A 1 -32.77 -46.40 -27.39
N SER A 2 -31.85 -45.92 -26.57
CA SER A 2 -31.80 -44.57 -26.01
C SER A 2 -30.59 -43.87 -26.59
N ASP A 3 -30.80 -42.82 -27.37
CA ASP A 3 -29.73 -41.92 -27.81
C ASP A 3 -29.34 -40.98 -26.65
N PRO A 4 -28.04 -40.72 -26.41
CA PRO A 4 -27.57 -39.66 -25.52
C PRO A 4 -27.30 -38.34 -26.27
N PRO A 5 -27.13 -37.21 -25.55
CA PRO A 5 -27.52 -35.88 -26.04
C PRO A 5 -26.39 -35.03 -26.65
N GLU A 6 -26.82 -34.30 -27.67
CA GLU A 6 -26.49 -32.94 -28.15
C GLU A 6 -25.29 -32.18 -27.53
N ASP A 7 -24.31 -31.89 -28.41
CA ASP A 7 -23.15 -31.05 -28.18
C ASP A 7 -23.51 -29.56 -27.92
N ALA A 8 -22.90 -28.96 -26.90
CA ALA A 8 -22.96 -27.50 -26.68
C ALA A 8 -22.09 -26.75 -27.71
N PRO A 9 -22.55 -25.63 -28.30
CA PRO A 9 -21.87 -25.02 -29.44
C PRO A 9 -20.64 -24.21 -29.02
N ALA A 10 -19.61 -24.29 -29.87
CA ALA A 10 -18.30 -23.61 -29.81
C ALA A 10 -18.34 -22.06 -29.79
N SER A 11 -19.46 -21.42 -29.46
CA SER A 11 -19.66 -19.97 -29.56
C SER A 11 -19.10 -19.19 -28.35
N LEU A 12 -19.07 -19.76 -27.15
CA LEU A 12 -18.67 -19.03 -25.94
C LEU A 12 -17.14 -18.85 -25.81
N GLN A 13 -16.35 -19.79 -26.31
CA GLN A 13 -14.88 -19.66 -26.32
C GLN A 13 -14.42 -18.67 -27.40
N ASN A 14 -15.07 -18.66 -28.56
CA ASN A 14 -14.77 -17.71 -29.63
C ASN A 14 -15.06 -16.27 -29.21
N LEU A 15 -16.12 -16.04 -28.41
CA LEU A 15 -16.40 -14.73 -27.81
C LEU A 15 -15.33 -14.30 -26.79
N LYS A 16 -14.85 -15.21 -25.94
CA LYS A 16 -13.77 -14.90 -24.97
C LYS A 16 -12.46 -14.55 -25.68
N ASN A 17 -12.11 -15.27 -26.74
CA ASN A 17 -10.91 -15.01 -27.53
C ASN A 17 -10.99 -13.67 -28.28
N LEU A 18 -12.18 -13.29 -28.76
CA LEU A 18 -12.41 -11.99 -29.41
C LEU A 18 -12.29 -10.81 -28.43
N VAL A 19 -12.82 -10.96 -27.21
CA VAL A 19 -12.69 -9.95 -26.15
C VAL A 19 -11.22 -9.77 -25.76
N TRP A 20 -10.46 -10.85 -25.59
CA TRP A 20 -9.02 -10.76 -25.30
C TRP A 20 -8.22 -10.12 -26.44
N ALA A 21 -8.54 -10.41 -27.70
CA ALA A 21 -7.90 -9.79 -28.86
C ALA A 21 -8.15 -8.27 -28.94
N LEU A 22 -9.35 -7.81 -28.57
CA LEU A 22 -9.69 -6.38 -28.53
C LEU A 22 -8.98 -5.65 -27.38
N VAL A 23 -8.84 -6.27 -26.19
CA VAL A 23 -8.10 -5.68 -25.06
C VAL A 23 -6.59 -5.56 -25.38
N LEU A 24 -6.00 -6.58 -26.00
CA LEU A 24 -4.60 -6.53 -26.45
C LEU A 24 -4.39 -5.51 -27.58
N GLY A 25 -5.32 -5.41 -28.54
CA GLY A 25 -5.25 -4.41 -29.61
C GLY A 25 -5.30 -2.97 -29.11
N LEU A 26 -6.13 -2.69 -28.10
CA LEU A 26 -6.24 -1.36 -27.49
C LEU A 26 -4.97 -0.98 -26.71
N MET A 27 -4.33 -1.95 -26.04
CA MET A 27 -3.05 -1.71 -25.34
C MET A 27 -1.88 -1.46 -26.29
N VAL A 28 -1.81 -2.15 -27.44
CA VAL A 28 -0.78 -1.91 -28.45
C VAL A 28 -0.98 -0.54 -29.13
N LEU A 29 -2.22 -0.12 -29.37
CA LEU A 29 -2.52 1.19 -29.96
C LEU A 29 -2.11 2.36 -29.06
N VAL A 30 -2.34 2.27 -27.74
CA VAL A 30 -1.91 3.29 -26.77
C VAL A 30 -0.38 3.40 -26.71
N LEU A 31 0.33 2.27 -26.85
CA LEU A 31 1.80 2.25 -26.86
C LEU A 31 2.38 2.89 -28.13
N VAL A 32 1.78 2.63 -29.31
CA VAL A 32 2.24 3.20 -30.60
C VAL A 32 1.98 4.71 -30.69
N VAL A 33 0.84 5.19 -30.16
CA VAL A 33 0.53 6.64 -30.13
C VAL A 33 1.45 7.39 -29.15
N SER A 34 1.95 6.73 -28.10
CA SER A 34 2.91 7.34 -27.16
C SER A 34 4.32 7.48 -27.74
N THR A 35 4.72 6.65 -28.71
CA THR A 35 6.08 6.66 -29.28
C THR A 35 6.23 7.54 -30.54
N ALA A 36 5.13 8.08 -31.08
CA ALA A 36 5.12 8.78 -32.37
C ALA A 36 5.17 10.32 -32.30
N ARG A 37 5.42 10.93 -31.14
CA ARG A 37 5.56 12.41 -31.03
C ARG A 37 7.01 12.84 -30.86
N GLY A 38 7.72 12.91 -32.00
CA GLY A 38 9.03 13.55 -32.14
C GLY A 38 9.11 14.41 -33.41
N ARG A 39 9.11 15.75 -33.21
CA ARG A 39 9.61 16.89 -34.03
C ARG A 39 9.30 16.99 -35.54
N GLY A 40 8.66 18.12 -35.92
CA GLY A 40 8.64 18.74 -37.26
C GLY A 40 8.01 20.16 -37.22
N PRO A 41 8.26 21.07 -38.20
CA PRO A 41 8.65 22.47 -37.94
C PRO A 41 7.56 23.56 -38.02
N ARG A 42 7.98 24.78 -37.62
CA ARG A 42 7.30 26.08 -37.55
C ARG A 42 6.68 26.53 -38.89
N ASP A 43 5.52 27.20 -38.84
CA ASP A 43 5.40 28.63 -39.19
C ASP A 43 4.02 29.27 -38.87
N ALA A 44 4.15 30.47 -38.31
CA ALA A 44 3.34 31.68 -38.23
C ALA A 44 1.78 31.72 -38.24
N ALA A 45 1.30 32.52 -37.27
CA ALA A 45 0.23 33.55 -37.33
C ALA A 45 -1.21 33.15 -36.96
N ALA A 46 -1.64 33.55 -35.76
CA ALA A 46 -2.55 34.69 -35.55
C ALA A 46 -2.65 35.00 -34.04
N ALA A 47 -2.71 36.28 -33.73
CA ALA A 47 -2.54 36.85 -32.40
C ALA A 47 -3.86 36.93 -31.62
N GLU A 48 -3.81 36.58 -30.33
CA GLU A 48 -4.75 37.05 -29.32
C GLU A 48 -3.94 37.25 -28.03
N THR A 49 -3.94 38.48 -27.51
CA THR A 49 -3.02 38.96 -26.48
C THR A 49 -3.61 38.76 -25.08
N ASP A 50 -3.01 37.87 -24.29
CA ASP A 50 -3.22 37.78 -22.84
C ASP A 50 -2.43 38.87 -22.09
N PRO A 51 -2.93 39.39 -20.94
CA PRO A 51 -2.25 40.41 -20.15
C PRO A 51 -0.98 39.85 -19.48
N PRO A 52 0.03 40.71 -19.22
CA PRO A 52 1.34 40.26 -18.74
C PRO A 52 1.28 39.71 -17.30
N PRO A 53 2.08 38.67 -16.97
CA PRO A 53 2.17 38.15 -15.62
C PRO A 53 2.86 39.16 -14.69
N GLY A 54 2.25 39.38 -13.53
CA GLY A 54 2.79 40.21 -12.47
C GLY A 54 4.17 39.73 -12.00
N GLU A 55 5.06 40.69 -11.84
CA GLU A 55 6.43 40.55 -11.39
C GLU A 55 6.50 39.90 -9.99
N LEU A 56 6.91 38.63 -9.92
CA LEU A 56 7.23 37.96 -8.67
C LEU A 56 8.57 38.51 -8.16
N THR A 57 8.51 39.42 -7.19
CA THR A 57 9.70 39.83 -6.44
C THR A 57 10.24 38.64 -5.64
N PRO A 58 11.56 38.38 -5.64
CA PRO A 58 12.14 37.31 -4.84
C PRO A 58 12.12 37.71 -3.36
N VAL A 59 11.49 36.89 -2.52
CA VAL A 59 11.61 36.98 -1.06
C VAL A 59 13.04 36.59 -0.68
N PRO A 60 13.81 37.41 0.05
CA PRO A 60 15.16 37.04 0.47
C PRO A 60 15.10 35.88 1.48
N MET A 61 15.63 34.71 1.09
CA MET A 61 16.01 33.66 2.03
C MET A 61 17.24 34.14 2.80
N SER A 62 17.06 34.41 4.09
CA SER A 62 18.16 34.62 5.02
C SER A 62 17.77 34.05 6.38
N VAL A 63 17.92 32.73 6.51
CA VAL A 63 18.12 32.10 7.81
C VAL A 63 19.32 31.16 7.64
N GLU A 64 20.45 31.55 8.21
CA GLU A 64 21.65 30.72 8.29
C GLU A 64 21.36 29.42 9.05
N PRO A 65 21.96 28.29 8.66
CA PRO A 65 21.84 27.04 9.40
C PRO A 65 22.66 27.17 10.69
N THR A 66 21.98 27.27 11.83
CA THR A 66 22.63 27.07 13.12
C THR A 66 23.14 25.62 13.18
N GLY A 67 24.41 25.47 13.54
CA GLY A 67 25.16 24.21 13.55
C GLY A 67 24.56 23.13 14.47
N PRO A 68 25.22 21.95 14.54
CA PRO A 68 24.60 20.74 15.04
C PRO A 68 24.30 20.86 16.53
N THR A 69 23.04 21.12 16.86
CA THR A 69 22.55 20.90 18.22
C THR A 69 22.47 19.39 18.40
N LYS A 70 23.40 18.87 19.22
CA LYS A 70 23.41 17.48 19.68
C LYS A 70 21.99 17.15 20.16
N PRO A 71 21.29 16.17 19.57
CA PRO A 71 19.93 15.88 20.02
C PRO A 71 19.99 15.45 21.49
N PRO A 72 19.06 15.94 22.34
CA PRO A 72 19.07 15.65 23.76
C PRO A 72 19.08 14.14 23.97
N THR A 73 20.06 13.71 24.75
CA THR A 73 20.29 12.32 25.12
C THR A 73 19.22 11.87 26.12
N VAL A 74 18.01 11.63 25.63
CA VAL A 74 16.96 10.88 26.36
C VAL A 74 16.13 10.10 25.35
N PHE A 75 16.66 8.98 24.86
CA PHE A 75 15.83 7.92 24.27
C PHE A 75 16.14 6.64 25.04
N ALA A 76 15.47 6.51 26.19
CA ALA A 76 15.25 5.21 26.78
C ALA A 76 14.59 4.37 25.68
N SER A 77 15.27 3.28 25.33
CA SER A 77 14.84 2.34 24.30
C SER A 77 13.35 2.04 24.44
N VAL A 78 12.55 2.54 23.48
CA VAL A 78 11.13 2.22 23.31
C VAL A 78 10.93 0.72 22.98
N PHE A 79 12.06 0.01 22.78
CA PHE A 79 12.13 -1.43 22.60
C PHE A 79 12.96 -2.11 23.70
N ASN A 80 13.13 -1.50 24.89
CA ASN A 80 13.86 -2.13 25.99
C ASN A 80 13.07 -3.30 26.56
N THR A 81 13.72 -4.44 26.54
CA THR A 81 13.23 -5.80 26.72
C THR A 81 12.99 -6.11 28.20
N ALA A 82 11.81 -5.76 28.75
CA ALA A 82 11.46 -6.18 30.11
C ALA A 82 9.99 -6.63 30.30
N ALA A 83 9.06 -6.22 29.45
CA ALA A 83 7.69 -6.73 29.45
C ALA A 83 7.48 -7.66 28.24
N PRO A 84 6.92 -8.87 28.40
CA PRO A 84 6.55 -9.70 27.26
C PRO A 84 5.51 -8.93 26.43
N ARG A 85 5.84 -8.63 25.17
CA ARG A 85 4.89 -8.03 24.23
C ARG A 85 3.65 -8.92 24.17
N SER A 86 2.53 -8.44 24.73
CA SER A 86 1.28 -9.20 24.71
C SER A 86 0.68 -9.15 23.30
N SER A 87 0.08 -10.26 22.87
CA SER A 87 -0.79 -10.26 21.69
C SER A 87 -1.91 -9.23 21.84
N LEU A 88 -2.39 -8.67 20.73
CA LEU A 88 -3.57 -7.82 20.71
C LEU A 88 -4.75 -8.47 21.45
N THR A 89 -5.50 -7.64 22.18
CA THR A 89 -6.80 -7.99 22.74
C THR A 89 -7.85 -8.11 21.63
N ARG A 90 -8.98 -8.76 21.92
CA ARG A 90 -10.08 -8.86 20.95
C ARG A 90 -10.68 -7.49 20.59
N ASP A 91 -10.68 -6.55 21.53
CA ASP A 91 -11.18 -5.20 21.28
C ASP A 91 -10.24 -4.43 20.35
N GLU A 92 -8.92 -4.57 20.52
CA GLU A 92 -7.93 -3.99 19.61
C GLU A 92 -8.02 -4.59 18.20
N GLU A 93 -8.15 -5.92 18.08
CA GLU A 93 -8.40 -6.60 16.79
C GLU A 93 -9.64 -6.02 16.09
N LYS A 94 -10.74 -5.88 16.84
CA LYS A 94 -11.98 -5.31 16.34
C LYS A 94 -11.84 -3.84 15.95
N ALA A 95 -11.07 -3.06 16.72
CA ALA A 95 -10.83 -1.66 16.45
C ALA A 95 -10.05 -1.47 15.13
N ILE A 96 -8.98 -2.25 14.92
CA ILE A 96 -8.20 -2.26 13.67
C ILE A 96 -9.10 -2.54 12.47
N VAL A 97 -9.93 -3.59 12.55
CA VAL A 97 -10.83 -3.99 11.44
C VAL A 97 -11.93 -2.95 11.21
N THR A 98 -12.53 -2.42 12.28
CA THR A 98 -13.53 -1.35 12.18
C THR A 98 -12.94 -0.13 11.49
N ARG A 99 -11.75 0.31 11.90
CA ARG A 99 -11.07 1.45 11.29
C ARG A 99 -10.70 1.19 9.84
N ALA A 100 -10.26 -0.02 9.51
CA ALA A 100 -9.97 -0.42 8.13
C ALA A 100 -11.20 -0.29 7.23
N ARG A 101 -12.38 -0.68 7.74
CA ARG A 101 -13.63 -0.58 6.99
C ARG A 101 -14.07 0.85 6.69
N LEU A 102 -13.73 1.82 7.53
CA LEU A 102 -14.03 3.24 7.26
C LEU A 102 -13.31 3.76 6.01
N GLU A 103 -12.28 3.07 5.52
CA GLU A 103 -11.63 3.42 4.25
C GLU A 103 -12.48 3.01 3.04
N LEU A 104 -13.40 2.05 3.17
CA LEU A 104 -14.24 1.58 2.06
C LEU A 104 -15.20 2.66 1.52
N ASP A 105 -15.53 3.65 2.34
CA ASP A 105 -16.42 4.75 1.97
C ASP A 105 -15.68 5.88 1.21
N LYS A 106 -14.35 5.77 1.07
CA LYS A 106 -13.51 6.81 0.45
C LYS A 106 -13.23 6.50 -1.01
N VAL A 107 -13.55 7.46 -1.87
CA VAL A 107 -13.07 7.45 -3.26
C VAL A 107 -11.65 8.00 -3.28
N THR A 108 -10.66 7.13 -3.10
CA THR A 108 -9.25 7.51 -3.17
C THR A 108 -8.68 7.21 -4.55
N ILE A 109 -8.02 8.18 -5.19
CA ILE A 109 -7.18 7.88 -6.33
C ILE A 109 -5.96 7.10 -5.80
N TYR A 110 -5.75 5.89 -6.34
CA TYR A 110 -4.59 5.08 -5.98
C TYR A 110 -3.33 5.87 -6.31
N ASP A 111 -2.55 6.18 -5.28
CA ASP A 111 -1.42 7.08 -5.38
C ASP A 111 -0.12 6.41 -4.94
N ALA A 112 0.55 5.82 -5.92
CA ALA A 112 1.91 5.29 -5.79
C ALA A 112 2.99 6.38 -6.01
N THR A 113 2.62 7.65 -6.19
CA THR A 113 3.58 8.76 -6.38
C THR A 113 4.22 9.24 -5.08
N TRP A 114 3.90 8.59 -3.96
CA TRP A 114 4.53 8.87 -2.67
C TRP A 114 4.32 10.32 -2.22
N ALA A 115 3.12 10.87 -2.43
CA ALA A 115 2.74 12.17 -1.87
C ALA A 115 3.20 12.27 -0.41
N GLN A 116 3.98 13.31 -0.10
CA GLN A 116 4.49 13.53 1.24
C GLN A 116 3.32 13.70 2.21
N THR A 117 3.44 13.08 3.37
CA THR A 117 2.53 13.35 4.47
C THR A 117 2.59 14.80 4.89
N SER A 118 1.46 15.34 5.36
CA SER A 118 1.34 16.74 5.78
C SER A 118 2.14 17.10 7.04
N SER A 119 2.57 16.12 7.83
CA SER A 119 3.25 16.29 9.12
C SER A 119 4.05 15.05 9.53
N TYR A 120 4.82 15.18 10.61
CA TYR A 120 5.52 14.08 11.28
C TYR A 120 5.61 14.38 12.79
N PRO A 121 5.31 13.42 13.69
CA PRO A 121 4.66 12.13 13.43
C PRO A 121 3.17 12.30 13.11
N MET A 122 2.42 11.20 12.94
CA MET A 122 0.97 11.18 12.68
C MET A 122 0.51 11.86 11.37
N GLY A 123 1.43 12.10 10.44
CA GLY A 123 1.12 12.59 9.11
C GLY A 123 0.30 11.62 8.28
N ASP A 124 -0.52 12.17 7.39
CA ASP A 124 -1.31 11.40 6.43
C ASP A 124 -1.29 12.10 5.07
N VAL A 125 -1.67 11.37 4.03
CA VAL A 125 -1.90 11.92 2.69
C VAL A 125 -3.26 12.63 2.61
N PRO A 126 -3.48 13.50 1.60
CA PRO A 126 -4.79 14.08 1.36
C PRO A 126 -5.90 13.02 1.26
N GLU A 127 -7.11 13.33 1.72
CA GLU A 127 -8.22 12.37 1.84
C GLU A 127 -8.60 11.69 0.52
N ASN A 128 -8.35 12.34 -0.62
CA ASN A 128 -8.60 11.80 -1.95
C ASN A 128 -7.46 10.92 -2.50
N ARG A 129 -6.43 10.63 -1.70
CA ARG A 129 -5.28 9.78 -2.05
C ARG A 129 -5.18 8.60 -1.08
N GLY A 130 -4.71 7.47 -1.58
CA GLY A 130 -4.47 6.30 -0.75
C GLY A 130 -3.77 5.17 -1.49
N ALA A 131 -3.05 4.35 -0.73
CA ALA A 131 -2.42 3.12 -1.16
C ALA A 131 -2.76 1.99 -0.18
N CYS A 132 -2.31 0.78 -0.50
CA CYS A 132 -2.57 -0.41 0.32
C CYS A 132 -2.00 -0.31 1.75
N THR A 133 -0.82 0.30 1.91
CA THR A 133 -0.17 0.54 3.20
C THR A 133 -0.87 1.61 4.03
N ASP A 134 -1.51 2.60 3.40
CA ASP A 134 -2.23 3.66 4.12
C ASP A 134 -3.43 3.08 4.90
N VAL A 135 -4.06 2.00 4.39
CA VAL A 135 -5.07 1.23 5.14
C VAL A 135 -4.46 0.66 6.42
N VAL A 136 -3.27 0.06 6.33
CA VAL A 136 -2.55 -0.52 7.48
C VAL A 136 -2.16 0.56 8.50
N VAL A 137 -1.59 1.67 8.03
CA VAL A 137 -1.18 2.81 8.87
C VAL A 137 -2.38 3.36 9.64
N ARG A 138 -3.47 3.68 8.93
CA ARG A 138 -4.67 4.28 9.52
C ARG A 138 -5.34 3.32 10.51
N SER A 139 -5.36 2.02 10.22
CA SER A 139 -5.95 1.03 11.12
C SER A 139 -5.16 0.82 12.40
N LEU A 140 -3.82 0.82 12.34
CA LEU A 140 -3.01 0.65 13.55
C LEU A 140 -2.99 1.90 14.44
N ARG A 141 -3.25 3.09 13.89
CA ARG A 141 -3.43 4.31 14.68
C ARG A 141 -4.61 4.23 15.65
N GLU A 142 -5.65 3.44 15.32
CA GLU A 142 -6.80 3.21 16.20
C GLU A 142 -6.39 2.61 17.56
N ILE A 143 -5.29 1.87 17.59
CA ILE A 143 -4.74 1.27 18.80
C ILE A 143 -3.47 1.99 19.30
N GLY A 144 -3.27 3.24 18.86
CA GLY A 144 -2.15 4.09 19.28
C GLY A 144 -0.79 3.71 18.67
N VAL A 145 -0.78 2.97 17.57
CA VAL A 145 0.44 2.58 16.85
C VAL A 145 0.61 3.45 15.61
N ASP A 146 1.59 4.37 15.64
CA ASP A 146 1.95 5.19 14.48
C ASP A 146 3.11 4.57 13.71
N LEU A 147 2.82 3.95 12.57
CA LEU A 147 3.84 3.35 11.72
C LEU A 147 4.77 4.38 11.08
N GLN A 148 4.35 5.64 10.94
CA GLN A 148 5.24 6.68 10.41
C GLN A 148 6.45 6.89 11.35
N GLU A 149 6.19 7.10 12.63
CA GLU A 149 7.22 7.23 13.66
C GLU A 149 8.04 5.95 13.80
N LEU A 150 7.37 4.80 13.98
CA LEU A 150 8.06 3.54 14.31
C LEU A 150 8.93 3.03 13.16
N VAL A 151 8.48 3.15 11.91
CA VAL A 151 9.29 2.76 10.75
C VAL A 151 10.49 3.68 10.62
N HIS A 152 10.31 5.00 10.79
CA HIS A 152 11.41 5.95 10.73
C HIS A 152 12.48 5.63 11.79
N ASP A 153 12.08 5.39 13.03
CA ASP A 153 13.00 5.08 14.13
C ASP A 153 13.80 3.78 13.89
N ASP A 154 13.18 2.73 13.34
CA ASP A 154 13.89 1.49 13.01
C ASP A 154 14.84 1.66 11.82
N ILE A 155 14.47 2.47 10.82
CA ILE A 155 15.37 2.83 9.70
C ILE A 155 16.57 3.64 10.19
N VAL A 156 16.37 4.61 11.08
CA VAL A 156 17.47 5.40 11.65
C VAL A 156 18.42 4.52 12.46
N ARG A 157 17.90 3.49 13.14
CA ARG A 157 18.72 2.52 13.89
C ARG A 157 19.52 1.59 12.97
N ASP A 158 18.97 1.18 11.83
CA ASP A 158 19.57 0.18 10.93
C ASP A 158 19.14 0.36 9.47
N MET A 159 19.59 1.45 8.82
CA MET A 159 19.22 1.77 7.43
C MET A 159 19.65 0.67 6.44
N GLY A 160 20.73 -0.05 6.75
CA GLY A 160 21.25 -1.12 5.92
C GLY A 160 20.27 -2.29 5.75
N ALA A 161 19.47 -2.61 6.77
CA ALA A 161 18.45 -3.65 6.69
C ALA A 161 17.34 -3.36 5.66
N TYR A 162 17.14 -2.09 5.31
CA TYR A 162 16.11 -1.66 4.37
C TYR A 162 16.61 -1.47 2.95
N GLY A 163 17.93 -1.52 2.72
CA GLY A 163 18.53 -1.28 1.40
C GLY A 163 18.26 0.13 0.86
N LEU A 164 18.05 1.11 1.74
CA LEU A 164 17.78 2.51 1.38
C LEU A 164 19.08 3.28 1.20
N THR A 165 19.10 4.21 0.23
CA THR A 165 20.20 5.15 0.02
C THR A 165 19.95 6.51 0.71
N SER A 166 18.71 6.77 1.12
CA SER A 166 18.28 7.98 1.83
C SER A 166 17.03 7.68 2.67
N ILE A 167 16.87 8.41 3.78
CA ILE A 167 15.71 8.29 4.69
C ILE A 167 14.75 9.44 4.41
N ASP A 168 13.45 9.15 4.34
CA ASP A 168 12.38 10.14 4.26
C ASP A 168 11.21 9.73 5.19
N ALA A 169 11.14 10.39 6.35
CA ALA A 169 10.13 10.14 7.37
C ALA A 169 8.67 10.30 6.87
N ASN A 170 8.46 11.06 5.78
CA ASN A 170 7.14 11.33 5.22
C ASN A 170 6.69 10.27 4.21
N ILE A 171 7.62 9.43 3.71
CA ILE A 171 7.34 8.50 2.61
C ILE A 171 7.67 7.05 2.97
N ASP A 172 8.71 6.80 3.77
CA ASP A 172 9.26 5.45 3.96
C ASP A 172 8.23 4.44 4.45
N HIS A 173 7.39 4.84 5.42
CA HIS A 173 6.30 4.02 5.96
C HIS A 173 5.21 3.69 4.93
N ARG A 174 5.12 4.42 3.82
CA ARG A 174 4.14 4.13 2.77
C ARG A 174 4.63 3.02 1.83
N ARG A 175 5.94 2.75 1.74
CA ARG A 175 6.50 1.76 0.80
C ARG A 175 6.25 0.34 1.27
N VAL A 176 5.69 -0.51 0.40
CA VAL A 176 5.37 -1.91 0.74
C VAL A 176 6.62 -2.69 1.16
N SER A 177 7.74 -2.53 0.44
CA SER A 177 9.00 -3.20 0.78
C SER A 177 9.54 -2.77 2.14
N THR A 178 9.56 -1.46 2.41
CA THR A 178 9.98 -0.91 3.70
C THR A 178 9.08 -1.40 4.83
N MET A 179 7.77 -1.34 4.64
CA MET A 179 6.81 -1.82 5.62
C MET A 179 6.98 -3.31 5.90
N PHE A 180 7.18 -4.12 4.85
CA PHE A 180 7.43 -5.55 4.99
C PHE A 180 8.68 -5.84 5.84
N THR A 181 9.81 -5.18 5.55
CA THR A 181 11.04 -5.30 6.35
C THR A 181 10.80 -4.89 7.80
N PHE A 182 10.07 -3.80 8.04
CA PHE A 182 9.74 -3.36 9.41
C PHE A 182 8.93 -4.42 10.18
N PHE A 183 7.87 -4.99 9.58
CA PHE A 183 7.08 -6.02 10.24
C PHE A 183 7.86 -7.32 10.48
N GLN A 184 8.76 -7.71 9.57
CA GLN A 184 9.66 -8.85 9.79
C GLN A 184 10.53 -8.69 11.03
N ARG A 185 10.93 -7.46 11.34
CA ARG A 185 11.82 -7.13 12.46
C ARG A 185 11.08 -6.91 13.77
N ASN A 186 9.86 -6.36 13.72
CA ASN A 186 9.20 -5.78 14.90
C ASN A 186 7.87 -6.41 15.29
N ALA A 187 7.32 -7.34 14.48
CA ALA A 187 6.02 -7.96 14.74
C ALA A 187 6.11 -9.48 14.92
N LEU A 188 5.01 -10.09 15.36
CA LEU A 188 4.90 -11.55 15.40
C LEU A 188 4.64 -12.09 14.00
N SER A 189 5.62 -12.79 13.42
CA SER A 189 5.44 -13.51 12.16
C SER A 189 4.62 -14.79 12.38
N LEU A 190 3.67 -15.03 11.49
CA LEU A 190 2.71 -16.13 11.54
C LEU A 190 2.79 -17.00 10.27
N ASN A 191 2.06 -18.10 10.28
CA ASN A 191 1.99 -19.05 9.16
C ASN A 191 1.39 -18.38 7.91
N THR A 192 2.05 -18.51 6.75
CA THR A 192 1.55 -17.96 5.48
C THR A 192 0.79 -18.99 4.64
N ASP A 193 0.69 -20.24 5.10
CA ASP A 193 -0.08 -21.28 4.43
C ASP A 193 -1.58 -21.05 4.57
N ILE A 194 -2.22 -20.62 3.49
CA ILE A 194 -3.66 -20.35 3.44
C ILE A 194 -4.53 -21.58 3.74
N ARG A 195 -3.97 -22.80 3.70
CA ARG A 195 -4.71 -24.02 4.09
C ARG A 195 -5.01 -24.03 5.59
N ASP A 196 -4.17 -23.39 6.40
CA ASP A 196 -4.40 -23.17 7.82
C ASP A 196 -5.23 -21.90 8.04
N LYS A 197 -6.48 -21.96 7.62
CA LYS A 197 -7.43 -20.83 7.66
C LYS A 197 -7.59 -20.24 9.07
N ALA A 198 -7.46 -21.07 10.11
CA ALA A 198 -7.65 -20.66 11.49
C ALA A 198 -6.51 -19.77 12.03
N SER A 199 -5.34 -19.80 11.38
CA SER A 199 -4.20 -18.95 11.77
C SER A 199 -4.42 -17.47 11.48
N PHE A 200 -5.27 -17.15 10.49
CA PHE A 200 -5.59 -15.79 10.05
C PHE A 200 -6.70 -15.20 10.92
N ARG A 201 -6.33 -14.34 11.85
CA ARG A 201 -7.27 -13.68 12.78
C ARG A 201 -7.58 -12.25 12.32
N PRO A 202 -8.74 -11.72 12.71
CA PRO A 202 -9.11 -10.34 12.41
C PRO A 202 -8.03 -9.37 12.91
N GLY A 203 -7.67 -8.40 12.07
CA GLY A 203 -6.65 -7.39 12.38
C GLY A 203 -5.22 -7.81 12.05
N ASP A 204 -4.98 -9.04 11.63
CA ASP A 204 -3.67 -9.45 11.12
C ASP A 204 -3.32 -8.72 9.82
N ILE A 205 -2.03 -8.45 9.62
CA ILE A 205 -1.49 -7.75 8.46
C ILE A 205 -0.92 -8.77 7.48
N LEU A 206 -1.37 -8.73 6.24
CA LEU A 206 -0.87 -9.57 5.16
C LEU A 206 -0.05 -8.77 4.17
N PHE A 207 1.03 -9.40 3.70
CA PHE A 207 1.82 -8.94 2.57
C PHE A 207 1.69 -9.97 1.44
N ILE A 208 1.30 -9.49 0.27
CA ILE A 208 0.89 -10.31 -0.86
C ILE A 208 1.82 -10.01 -2.03
N ALA A 209 2.31 -11.09 -2.64
CA ALA A 209 2.99 -11.04 -3.93
C ALA A 209 2.07 -11.61 -5.02
N TRP A 210 1.91 -10.91 -6.14
CA TRP A 210 1.08 -11.40 -7.25
C TRP A 210 1.80 -12.42 -8.13
N GLN A 211 3.11 -12.54 -7.94
CA GLN A 211 3.96 -13.53 -8.57
C GLN A 211 4.13 -14.78 -7.69
N TRP A 212 3.93 -15.95 -8.27
CA TRP A 212 4.19 -17.24 -7.62
C TRP A 212 5.64 -17.70 -7.82
N SER A 213 6.59 -16.90 -7.35
CA SER A 213 8.02 -17.23 -7.33
C SER A 213 8.52 -17.48 -5.91
N ARG A 214 9.63 -18.21 -5.76
CA ARG A 214 10.38 -18.29 -4.49
C ARG A 214 11.04 -16.96 -4.12
N LEU A 215 11.35 -16.12 -5.12
CA LEU A 215 11.96 -14.81 -4.95
C LEU A 215 10.93 -13.66 -4.99
N ALA A 216 9.64 -13.98 -4.90
CA ALA A 216 8.58 -12.99 -5.00
C ALA A 216 8.64 -12.02 -3.80
N MET A 217 8.74 -10.73 -4.10
CA MET A 217 8.65 -9.65 -3.13
C MET A 217 7.20 -9.17 -3.04
N PRO A 218 6.73 -8.70 -1.87
CA PRO A 218 5.37 -8.20 -1.77
C PRO A 218 5.21 -6.89 -2.54
N GLU A 219 4.15 -6.81 -3.34
CA GLU A 219 3.72 -5.56 -3.99
C GLU A 219 2.45 -4.99 -3.35
N HIS A 220 1.84 -5.74 -2.44
CA HIS A 220 0.55 -5.37 -1.84
C HIS A 220 0.48 -5.73 -0.36
N ALA A 221 -0.38 -5.01 0.36
CA ALA A 221 -0.67 -5.26 1.76
C ALA A 221 -2.18 -5.13 2.04
N GLY A 222 -2.65 -5.81 3.08
CA GLY A 222 -4.05 -5.74 3.49
C GLY A 222 -4.25 -6.24 4.92
N ILE A 223 -5.47 -6.04 5.43
CA ILE A 223 -5.86 -6.44 6.79
C ILE A 223 -6.85 -7.59 6.72
N VAL A 224 -6.65 -8.61 7.54
CA VAL A 224 -7.59 -9.73 7.69
C VAL A 224 -8.88 -9.23 8.35
N SER A 225 -10.00 -9.50 7.70
CA SER A 225 -11.34 -9.18 8.19
C SER A 225 -11.86 -10.22 9.18
N ASP A 226 -12.81 -9.83 10.02
CA ASP A 226 -13.68 -10.74 10.79
C ASP A 226 -14.85 -11.33 9.98
N ARG A 227 -15.01 -10.94 8.70
CA ARG A 227 -15.97 -11.55 7.78
C ARG A 227 -15.33 -12.67 6.98
N ILE A 228 -16.10 -13.73 6.74
CA ILE A 228 -15.71 -14.87 5.91
C ILE A 228 -16.36 -14.75 4.52
N GLY A 229 -15.56 -14.88 3.48
CA GLY A 229 -16.00 -14.87 2.09
C GLY A 229 -16.61 -16.21 1.63
N PRO A 230 -17.16 -16.24 0.41
CA PRO A 230 -17.86 -17.41 -0.12
C PRO A 230 -16.97 -18.65 -0.31
N ARG A 231 -15.65 -18.47 -0.46
CA ARG A 231 -14.67 -19.60 -0.49
C ARG A 231 -14.26 -20.09 0.89
N GLY A 232 -14.89 -19.56 1.95
CA GLY A 232 -14.59 -19.90 3.34
C GLY A 232 -13.22 -19.42 3.81
N PHE A 233 -12.68 -18.35 3.21
CA PHE A 233 -11.51 -17.63 3.69
C PHE A 233 -11.95 -16.32 4.34
N PRO A 234 -11.23 -15.79 5.33
CA PRO A 234 -11.41 -14.40 5.75
C PRO A 234 -11.31 -13.45 4.55
N LEU A 235 -12.18 -12.46 4.50
CA LEU A 235 -12.05 -11.36 3.54
C LEU A 235 -10.82 -10.52 3.91
N ILE A 236 -10.26 -9.84 2.92
CA ILE A 236 -9.14 -8.92 3.10
C ILE A 236 -9.64 -7.51 2.83
N ILE A 237 -9.36 -6.59 3.76
CA ILE A 237 -9.60 -5.15 3.59
C ILE A 237 -8.30 -4.54 3.03
N GLU A 238 -8.37 -4.02 1.81
CA GLU A 238 -7.19 -3.61 1.06
C GLU A 238 -7.50 -2.46 0.10
N ASN A 239 -6.47 -1.75 -0.35
CA ASN A 239 -6.59 -0.72 -1.39
C ASN A 239 -5.61 -1.01 -2.53
N GLY A 240 -6.05 -1.80 -3.51
CA GLY A 240 -5.31 -2.08 -4.75
C GLY A 240 -5.66 -1.11 -5.89
N GLY A 241 -6.51 -0.11 -5.62
CA GLY A 241 -7.09 0.77 -6.63
C GLY A 241 -8.25 0.13 -7.42
N PRO A 242 -9.13 0.95 -8.03
CA PRO A 242 -9.17 2.41 -7.91
C PRO A 242 -9.84 2.90 -6.61
N PHE A 243 -10.25 2.02 -5.70
CA PHE A 243 -10.78 2.36 -4.37
C PHE A 243 -10.54 1.22 -3.37
N PRO A 244 -10.60 1.47 -2.06
CA PRO A 244 -10.51 0.44 -1.04
C PRO A 244 -11.68 -0.56 -1.13
N VAL A 245 -11.39 -1.83 -0.86
CA VAL A 245 -12.34 -2.94 -0.97
C VAL A 245 -12.15 -3.93 0.17
N GLU A 246 -13.25 -4.55 0.61
CA GLU A 246 -13.22 -5.75 1.44
C GLU A 246 -13.60 -6.94 0.56
N ARG A 247 -12.64 -7.80 0.22
CA ARG A 247 -12.87 -8.84 -0.80
C ARG A 247 -12.19 -10.17 -0.49
N ASP A 248 -12.67 -11.21 -1.16
CA ASP A 248 -12.12 -12.55 -1.09
C ASP A 248 -10.82 -12.64 -1.93
N SER A 249 -9.70 -12.15 -1.38
CA SER A 249 -8.38 -12.08 -2.05
C SER A 249 -7.44 -13.23 -1.72
N MET A 250 -7.70 -14.01 -0.66
CA MET A 250 -6.81 -15.11 -0.26
C MET A 250 -6.60 -16.12 -1.39
N GLY A 251 -5.34 -16.45 -1.69
CA GLY A 251 -4.97 -17.39 -2.75
C GLY A 251 -5.09 -16.85 -4.19
N LYS A 252 -5.48 -15.57 -4.40
CA LYS A 252 -5.33 -14.91 -5.71
C LYS A 252 -3.90 -14.44 -5.96
N GLY A 253 -3.18 -14.15 -4.89
CA GLY A 253 -1.74 -13.97 -4.85
C GLY A 253 -1.11 -14.88 -3.80
N LYS A 254 0.21 -14.89 -3.73
CA LYS A 254 0.99 -15.59 -2.70
C LYS A 254 1.06 -14.72 -1.44
N ILE A 255 0.63 -15.25 -0.30
CA ILE A 255 0.93 -14.62 0.99
C ILE A 255 2.42 -14.83 1.27
N VAL A 256 3.19 -13.75 1.28
CA VAL A 256 4.64 -13.77 1.56
C VAL A 256 4.96 -13.21 2.95
N GLY A 257 4.01 -12.51 3.56
CA GLY A 257 4.07 -12.11 4.97
C GLY A 257 2.72 -12.19 5.64
N HIS A 258 2.72 -12.65 6.88
CA HIS A 258 1.56 -12.68 7.76
C HIS A 258 2.04 -12.28 9.15
N PHE A 259 1.55 -11.14 9.64
CA PHE A 259 2.04 -10.53 10.87
C PHE A 259 0.90 -10.14 11.78
N ARG A 260 1.10 -10.32 13.08
CA ARG A 260 0.27 -9.71 14.11
C ARG A 260 1.04 -8.58 14.78
N ALA A 261 0.45 -7.38 14.74
CA ALA A 261 1.00 -6.23 15.46
C ALA A 261 1.09 -6.55 16.95
N LEU A 262 2.11 -5.98 17.60
CA LEU A 262 2.33 -6.13 19.04
C LEU A 262 1.92 -4.84 19.73
N ARG A 263 1.40 -4.96 20.96
CA ARG A 263 1.00 -3.79 21.72
C ARG A 263 2.20 -2.89 22.01
N LYS A 264 2.00 -1.57 21.97
CA LYS A 264 2.94 -0.64 22.60
C LYS A 264 2.92 -0.93 24.12
N PRO A 265 4.09 -1.12 24.77
CA PRO A 265 4.16 -1.40 26.20
C PRO A 265 3.48 -0.30 27.02
#